data_AF-A0A0B3B5I2-F1
#
_entry.id   AF-A0A0B3B5I2-F1
#
_cell.length_a   1.000
_cell.length_b   1.000
_cell.length_c   1.000
_cell.angle_alpha   90.00
_cell.angle_beta   90.00
_cell.angle_gamma   90.00
#
_symmetry.space_group_name_H-M   'P 1'
#
loop_
_entity.id
_entity.type
_entity.pdbx_description
1 polymer ?
#
loop_
_entity_poly.entity_id
_entity_poly.type
_entity_poly.pdbx_seq_one_letter_code
_entity_poly.pdbx_strand_id
1 'polypeptide(L)'
;MDYVLDKENYLQKLKERCILKGFSNQTIKSYSYNVEKFLDFINKSRLNLSNEEVKLYLLAQNLSVNSSRLQYASVSFFFREILNKPFSFEEIPIKKKEAGEDIKINFIKSN
;
A
#
# COMPACT_ATOMS: atom_id res chain seq x y z
N MET A 1 -7.89 -26.25 -3.96
CA MET A 1 -8.51 -25.05 -3.38
C MET A 1 -8.04 -23.88 -4.22
N ASP A 2 -8.89 -23.42 -5.14
CA ASP A 2 -8.60 -22.29 -6.00
C ASP A 2 -8.59 -21.02 -5.16
N TYR A 3 -7.40 -20.46 -4.93
CA TYR A 3 -7.20 -19.17 -4.27
C TYR A 3 -7.54 -18.00 -5.20
N VAL A 4 -8.62 -18.11 -5.98
CA VAL A 4 -9.14 -16.97 -6.72
C VAL A 4 -9.57 -15.97 -5.67
N LEU A 5 -8.73 -14.95 -5.50
CA LEU A 5 -8.97 -13.84 -4.59
C LEU A 5 -10.36 -13.30 -4.88
N ASP A 6 -11.27 -13.46 -3.93
CA ASP A 6 -12.49 -12.67 -3.91
C ASP A 6 -12.10 -11.23 -3.54
N LYS A 7 -11.61 -10.52 -4.57
CA LYS A 7 -11.12 -9.13 -4.48
C LYS A 7 -12.17 -8.25 -3.82
N GLU A 8 -13.44 -8.44 -4.16
CA GLU A 8 -14.56 -7.67 -3.63
C GLU A 8 -14.72 -7.91 -2.13
N ASN A 9 -14.68 -9.16 -1.68
CA ASN A 9 -14.71 -9.49 -0.26
C ASN A 9 -13.53 -8.88 0.52
N TYR A 10 -12.31 -8.92 -0.03
CA TYR A 10 -11.16 -8.28 0.61
C TYR A 10 -11.31 -6.76 0.73
N LEU A 11 -11.78 -6.09 -0.34
CA LEU A 11 -11.99 -4.65 -0.34
C LEU A 11 -13.14 -4.24 0.59
N GLN A 12 -14.19 -5.06 0.68
CA GLN A 12 -15.30 -4.84 1.60
C GLN A 12 -14.84 -4.96 3.06
N LYS A 13 -14.10 -6.02 3.41
CA LYS A 13 -13.51 -6.16 4.76
C LYS A 13 -12.57 -5.00 5.09
N LEU A 14 -11.74 -4.57 4.14
CA LEU A 14 -10.87 -3.40 4.31
C LEU A 14 -11.68 -2.15 4.65
N LYS A 15 -12.73 -1.88 3.87
CA LYS A 15 -13.63 -0.73 4.07
C LYS A 15 -14.28 -0.76 5.45
N GLU A 16 -14.83 -1.90 5.85
CA GLU A 16 -15.46 -2.09 7.17
C GLU A 16 -14.46 -1.83 8.30
N ARG A 17 -13.23 -2.37 8.21
CA ARG A 17 -12.19 -2.13 9.21
C ARG A 17 -11.77 -0.67 9.29
N CYS A 18 -11.69 0.03 8.16
CA CYS A 18 -11.42 1.47 8.15
C CYS A 18 -12.56 2.28 8.80
N ILE A 19 -13.83 1.92 8.54
CA ILE A 19 -15.00 2.56 9.16
C ILE A 19 -14.96 2.37 10.69
N LEU A 20 -14.71 1.14 11.16
CA LEU A 20 -14.62 0.83 12.59
C LEU A 20 -13.50 1.61 13.30
N LYS A 21 -12.43 1.95 12.58
CA LYS A 21 -11.33 2.77 13.10
C LYS A 21 -11.57 4.29 12.97
N GLY A 22 -12.71 4.72 12.46
CA GLY A 22 -13.06 6.13 12.31
C GLY A 22 -12.30 6.86 11.21
N PHE A 23 -11.84 6.15 10.18
CA PHE A 23 -11.13 6.79 9.06
C PHE A 23 -12.07 7.63 8.20
N SER A 24 -11.53 8.73 7.66
CA SER A 24 -12.26 9.59 6.73
C SER A 24 -12.62 8.84 5.43
N ASN A 25 -13.67 9.28 4.75
CA ASN A 25 -14.02 8.75 3.42
C ASN A 25 -12.87 8.88 2.42
N GLN A 26 -12.07 9.94 2.52
CA GLN A 26 -10.91 10.14 1.65
C GLN A 26 -9.81 9.10 1.93
N THR A 27 -9.56 8.79 3.21
CA THR A 27 -8.62 7.75 3.62
C THR A 27 -9.09 6.38 3.16
N ILE A 28 -10.37 6.06 3.35
CA ILE A 28 -10.97 4.79 2.90
C ILE A 28 -10.77 4.63 1.39
N LYS A 29 -11.13 5.63 0.58
CA LYS A 29 -10.93 5.61 -0.88
C LYS A 29 -9.46 5.38 -1.25
N SER A 30 -8.55 6.08 -0.57
CA SER A 30 -7.11 5.97 -0.85
C SER A 30 -6.59 4.57 -0.50
N TYR A 31 -7.01 3.99 0.61
CA TYR A 31 -6.59 2.66 1.03
C TYR A 31 -7.17 1.58 0.12
N SER A 32 -8.47 1.64 -0.19
CA SER A 32 -9.13 0.73 -1.13
C SER A 32 -8.47 0.77 -2.50
N TYR A 33 -8.14 1.96 -3.03
CA TYR A 33 -7.44 2.09 -4.31
C TYR A 33 -6.08 1.40 -4.31
N ASN A 34 -5.25 1.65 -3.29
CA ASN A 34 -3.90 1.07 -3.23
C ASN A 34 -3.94 -0.45 -3.01
N VAL A 35 -4.85 -0.95 -2.18
CA VAL A 35 -5.05 -2.38 -1.97
C VAL A 35 -5.59 -3.05 -3.22
N GLU A 36 -6.56 -2.44 -3.91
CA GLU A 36 -7.07 -2.94 -5.19
C GLU A 36 -5.94 -3.09 -6.22
N LYS A 37 -5.09 -2.07 -6.38
CA LYS A 37 -3.94 -2.13 -7.28
C LYS A 37 -2.97 -3.27 -6.93
N PHE A 38 -2.77 -3.55 -5.65
CA PHE A 38 -1.98 -4.68 -5.20
C PHE A 38 -2.64 -6.01 -5.54
N LEU A 39 -3.94 -6.18 -5.25
CA LEU A 39 -4.68 -7.41 -5.56
C LEU A 39 -4.72 -7.68 -7.07
N ASP A 40 -4.88 -6.65 -7.89
CA ASP A 40 -4.81 -6.74 -9.34
C ASP A 40 -3.41 -7.20 -9.82
N PHE A 41 -2.34 -6.73 -9.19
CA PHE A 41 -0.97 -7.17 -9.48
C PHE A 41 -0.78 -8.67 -9.15
N ILE A 42 -1.22 -9.09 -7.97
CA ILE A 42 -1.14 -10.49 -7.53
C ILE A 42 -1.91 -11.41 -8.48
N ASN A 43 -3.14 -11.02 -8.84
CA ASN A 43 -3.98 -11.80 -9.74
C ASN A 43 -3.37 -11.93 -11.15
N LYS A 44 -2.86 -10.83 -11.72
CA LYS A 44 -2.23 -10.83 -13.05
C LYS A 44 -0.99 -11.72 -13.11
N SER A 45 -0.20 -11.71 -12.04
CA SER A 45 1.05 -12.46 -11.98
C SER A 45 0.87 -13.90 -11.47
N ARG A 46 -0.36 -14.30 -11.10
CA ARG A 46 -0.68 -15.60 -10.48
C ARG A 46 0.15 -15.88 -9.23
N LEU A 47 0.45 -14.82 -8.48
CA LEU A 47 1.28 -14.88 -7.28
C LEU A 47 0.41 -15.12 -6.04
N ASN A 48 1.04 -15.46 -4.92
CA ASN A 48 0.36 -15.72 -3.65
C ASN A 48 0.34 -14.48 -2.75
N LEU A 49 -0.63 -14.35 -1.85
CA LEU A 49 -0.62 -13.28 -0.84
C LEU A 49 0.45 -13.55 0.24
N SER A 50 1.69 -13.11 -0.02
CA SER A 50 2.84 -13.25 0.88
C SER A 50 3.65 -11.95 0.99
N ASN A 51 4.50 -11.87 2.02
CA ASN A 51 5.39 -10.72 2.24
C ASN A 51 6.41 -10.54 1.10
N GLU A 52 6.81 -11.63 0.44
CA GLU A 52 7.73 -11.55 -0.70
C GLU A 52 7.08 -10.86 -1.90
N GLU A 53 5.79 -11.14 -2.12
CA GLU A 53 5.05 -10.48 -3.20
C GLU A 53 4.76 -9.01 -2.93
N VAL A 54 4.67 -8.63 -1.65
CA VAL A 54 4.61 -7.21 -1.27
C VAL A 54 5.91 -6.50 -1.67
N LYS A 55 7.09 -7.12 -1.44
CA LYS A 55 8.37 -6.54 -1.89
C LYS A 55 8.41 -6.41 -3.41
N LEU A 56 8.08 -7.47 -4.13
CA LEU A 56 8.08 -7.47 -5.60
C LEU A 56 7.13 -6.40 -6.16
N TYR A 57 5.93 -6.28 -5.58
CA TYR A 57 4.97 -5.25 -5.95
C TYR A 57 5.54 -3.84 -5.75
N LEU A 58 6.07 -3.54 -4.56
CA LEU A 58 6.60 -2.23 -4.22
C LEU A 58 7.82 -1.86 -5.07
N LEU A 59 8.68 -2.82 -5.41
CA LEU A 59 9.83 -2.62 -6.32
C LEU A 59 9.39 -2.34 -7.76
N ALA A 60 8.29 -2.94 -8.21
CA ALA A 60 7.75 -2.72 -9.55
C ALA A 60 7.09 -1.35 -9.73
N GLN A 61 6.83 -0.60 -8.65
CA GLN A 61 6.15 0.69 -8.74
C GLN A 61 7.13 1.85 -8.94
N ASN A 62 6.87 2.68 -9.96
CA ASN A 62 7.56 3.95 -10.13
C ASN A 62 6.73 5.11 -9.56
N LEU A 63 6.62 5.16 -8.23
CA LEU A 63 5.84 6.18 -7.51
C LEU A 63 6.73 7.23 -6.84
N SER A 64 6.16 8.43 -6.65
CA SER A 64 6.73 9.45 -5.76
C SER A 64 6.82 8.91 -4.34
N VAL A 65 7.70 9.49 -3.52
CA VAL A 65 7.93 9.03 -2.14
C VAL A 65 6.63 9.04 -1.31
N ASN A 66 5.81 10.08 -1.45
CA ASN A 66 4.55 10.19 -0.72
C ASN A 66 3.53 9.15 -1.18
N SER A 67 3.41 8.93 -2.49
CA SER A 67 2.54 7.89 -3.04
C SER A 67 3.00 6.49 -2.61
N SER A 68 4.32 6.23 -2.61
CA SER A 68 4.91 4.97 -2.15
C SER A 68 4.64 4.72 -0.66
N ARG A 69 4.76 5.75 0.19
CA ARG A 69 4.41 5.66 1.62
C ARG A 69 2.93 5.35 1.85
N LEU A 70 2.04 5.99 1.10
CA LEU A 70 0.61 5.73 1.19
C LEU A 70 0.26 4.31 0.73
N GLN A 71 0.88 3.86 -0.36
CA GLN A 71 0.74 2.50 -0.85
C GLN A 71 1.23 1.47 0.18
N TYR A 72 2.42 1.67 0.73
CA TYR A 72 2.96 0.83 1.80
C TYR A 72 2.01 0.76 3.00
N ALA A 73 1.55 1.92 3.50
CA ALA A 73 0.65 1.98 4.65
C ALA A 73 -0.67 1.24 4.39
N SER A 74 -1.23 1.39 3.18
CA SER A 74 -2.46 0.71 2.77
C SER A 74 -2.29 -0.81 2.71
N VAL A 75 -1.18 -1.29 2.10
CA VAL A 75 -0.88 -2.73 1.98
C VAL A 75 -0.54 -3.33 3.35
N SER A 76 0.26 -2.66 4.17
CA SER A 76 0.58 -3.09 5.53
C SER A 76 -0.68 -3.19 6.39
N PHE A 77 -1.59 -2.21 6.30
CA PHE A 77 -2.88 -2.27 6.97
C PHE A 77 -3.71 -3.47 6.52
N PHE A 78 -3.78 -3.73 5.22
CA PHE A 78 -4.50 -4.88 4.67
C PHE A 78 -3.96 -6.21 5.21
N PHE A 79 -2.64 -6.39 5.20
CA PHE A 79 -1.98 -7.59 5.69
C PHE A 79 -2.21 -7.81 7.19
N ARG A 80 -2.08 -6.75 7.99
CA ARG A 80 -2.29 -6.84 9.44
C ARG A 80 -3.75 -7.07 9.81
N GLU A 81 -4.68 -6.29 9.25
CA GLU A 81 -6.06 -6.22 9.75
C GLU A 81 -7.02 -7.18 9.04
N ILE A 82 -6.70 -7.60 7.81
CA ILE A 82 -7.59 -8.42 6.97
C ILE A 82 -7.03 -9.82 6.81
N LEU A 83 -5.72 -9.95 6.56
CA LEU A 83 -5.07 -11.25 6.40
C LEU A 83 -4.54 -11.84 7.71
N ASN A 84 -4.48 -11.05 8.79
CA ASN A 84 -3.82 -11.42 10.05
C ASN A 84 -2.37 -11.92 9.86
N LYS A 85 -1.65 -11.31 8.89
CA LYS A 85 -0.27 -11.61 8.51
C LYS A 85 0.56 -10.32 8.48
N PRO A 86 0.82 -9.68 9.63
CA PRO A 86 1.59 -8.44 9.65
C PRO A 86 3.02 -8.65 9.13
N PHE A 87 3.63 -7.58 8.63
CA PHE A 87 5.05 -7.50 8.29
C PHE A 87 5.66 -6.20 8.80
N SER A 88 6.96 -6.22 9.01
CA SER A 88 7.77 -5.15 9.61
C SER A 88 8.57 -4.35 8.58
N PHE A 89 9.14 -3.21 8.99
CA PHE A 89 9.98 -2.38 8.12
C PHE A 89 11.35 -3.03 7.84
N GLU A 90 11.79 -3.88 8.76
CA GLU A 90 12.98 -4.71 8.65
C GLU A 90 12.79 -5.75 7.53
N GLU A 91 11.59 -6.32 7.43
CA GLU A 91 11.24 -7.26 6.35
C GLU A 91 10.97 -6.54 5.03
N ILE A 92 10.29 -5.39 5.06
CA ILE A 92 9.89 -4.63 3.86
C ILE A 92 10.23 -3.14 4.04
N PRO A 93 11.38 -2.69 3.52
CA PRO A 93 11.79 -1.29 3.64
C PRO A 93 10.90 -0.33 2.84
N ILE A 94 10.65 0.86 3.38
CA ILE A 94 10.00 1.95 2.64
C ILE A 94 11.06 2.78 1.87
N LYS A 95 10.71 3.20 0.65
CA LYS A 95 11.47 4.19 -0.12
C LYS A 95 11.70 5.46 0.71
N LYS A 96 12.97 5.75 1.02
CA LYS A 96 13.35 7.01 1.68
C LYS A 96 13.35 8.15 0.66
N LYS A 97 13.14 9.37 1.16
CA LYS A 97 13.31 10.58 0.35
C LYS A 97 14.80 10.75 0.05
N GLU A 98 15.16 11.04 -1.19
CA GLU A 98 16.53 11.40 -1.53
C GLU A 98 16.86 12.76 -0.90
N ALA A 99 18.04 12.87 -0.27
CA ALA A 99 18.45 14.04 0.51
C ALA A 99 18.56 15.35 -0.31
N GLY A 100 18.41 15.31 -1.64
CA GLY A 100 18.56 16.47 -2.53
C GLY A 100 17.27 17.22 -2.88
N GLU A 101 16.08 16.68 -2.59
CA GLU A 101 14.81 17.28 -3.04
C GLU A 101 14.32 18.41 -2.11
N ASP A 102 14.69 18.37 -0.83
CA ASP A 102 14.38 19.43 0.16
C ASP A 102 15.14 20.73 -0.09
N ILE A 103 16.33 20.66 -0.70
CA ILE A 103 17.17 21.84 -0.96
C ILE A 103 16.57 22.70 -2.08
N LYS A 104 15.93 22.07 -3.08
CA LYS A 104 15.37 22.79 -4.24
C LYS A 104 14.12 23.58 -3.92
N ILE A 105 13.28 23.12 -2.99
CA ILE A 105 12.04 23.83 -2.63
C ILE A 105 12.32 25.10 -1.82
N ASN A 106 13.40 25.13 -1.03
CA ASN A 106 13.79 26.31 -0.25
C ASN A 106 14.39 27.44 -1.11
N PHE A 107 14.90 27.16 -2.31
CA PHE A 107 15.47 28.17 -3.20
C PHE A 107 14.46 28.90 -4.09
N ILE A 108 13.23 28.40 -4.23
CA ILE A 108 12.23 28.95 -5.16
C ILE A 108 11.25 29.94 -4.47
N LYS A 109 11.29 30.05 -3.14
CA LYS A 109 10.41 30.96 -2.36
C LYS A 109 11.03 32.31 -1.98
N SER A 110 12.18 32.65 -2.53
CA SER A 110 12.79 33.98 -2.38
C SER A 110 13.17 34.55 -3.74
N ASN A 111 12.17 35.13 -4.43
CA ASN A 111 12.32 36.20 -5.42
C ASN A 111 10.98 36.91 -5.58
#